data_AF-A0AA35RX92-F1
#
_entry.id   AF-A0AA35RX92-F1
#
_cell.length_a   1.000
_cell.length_b   1.000
_cell.length_c   1.000
_cell.angle_alpha   90.00
_cell.angle_beta   90.00
_cell.angle_gamma   90.00
#
_symmetry.space_group_name_H-M   'P 1'
#
loop_
_entity.id
_entity.type
_entity.pdbx_description
1 polymer ?
#
loop_
_entity_poly.entity_id
_entity_poly.type
_entity_poly.pdbx_seq_one_letter_code
_entity_poly.pdbx_strand_id
1 'polypeptide(L)'
;MDSEPSSPSPPDVVAEDEGHLERTDAGKTLDCVGDDVVQRFTAAQVEIQQLKDKISFQSRENFRKEKDLRYLDSKIALLIGHKISAAEVELRVFDDHAATTTGSHDLPSTEVELYGYLFFSLQTSPHYIASLTRQVTLKEIDGLLQIVMFTLYGNQYENREELLLLSMFEHSLTYEVQEATEANSLMRANTAITRMMTTYCRRGPGQEYVKSALGEVVQNILSYDKSLEIDPLKIFHEMMERNQVRRPSEPKAILEAAQNHPTVHEYIQSRVPILQEFILQILQRLRDTLRMSRTASGGCARPFGRWSRRSFLTCLQRG
;
A
#
# COMPACT_ATOMS: atom_id res chain seq x y z
N MET A 1 -17.09 15.92 71.63
CA MET A 1 -18.16 15.86 72.64
C MET A 1 -18.45 17.32 72.96
N ASP A 2 -19.52 17.95 72.48
CA ASP A 2 -20.84 17.51 72.02
C ASP A 2 -21.41 18.67 71.17
N SER A 3 -21.89 18.41 69.95
CA SER A 3 -23.33 18.29 69.58
C SER A 3 -23.85 19.54 68.86
N GLU A 4 -24.44 19.32 67.68
CA GLU A 4 -25.15 20.31 66.85
C GLU A 4 -26.29 21.02 67.60
N PRO A 5 -26.81 22.13 67.05
CA PRO A 5 -28.15 22.00 66.46
C PRO A 5 -28.44 22.86 65.20
N SER A 6 -29.13 22.20 64.26
CA SER A 6 -30.29 22.60 63.44
C SER A 6 -30.46 24.03 62.89
N SER A 7 -30.77 24.04 61.59
CA SER A 7 -31.16 25.12 60.66
C SER A 7 -32.37 25.98 61.04
N PRO A 8 -32.49 27.18 60.42
CA PRO A 8 -33.78 27.78 60.11
C PRO A 8 -34.00 27.99 58.59
N SER A 9 -35.28 27.89 58.21
CA SER A 9 -35.89 27.93 56.88
C SER A 9 -35.68 29.24 56.09
N PRO A 10 -35.72 29.23 54.75
CA PRO A 10 -35.71 30.44 53.93
C PRO A 10 -37.11 31.09 53.82
N PRO A 11 -37.19 32.43 53.63
CA PRO A 11 -38.44 33.17 53.52
C PRO A 11 -39.02 33.19 52.11
N ASP A 12 -40.31 33.52 52.04
CA ASP A 12 -41.22 33.57 50.89
C ASP A 12 -40.67 34.29 49.65
N VAL A 13 -40.75 33.61 48.50
CA VAL A 13 -40.56 34.20 47.17
C VAL A 13 -41.92 34.63 46.64
N VAL A 14 -42.07 35.94 46.47
CA VAL A 14 -43.21 36.61 45.82
C VAL A 14 -43.27 36.19 44.35
N ALA A 15 -44.46 35.82 43.89
CA ALA A 15 -44.75 35.49 42.50
C ALA A 15 -44.62 36.72 41.60
N GLU A 16 -43.74 36.66 40.60
CA GLU A 16 -43.81 37.52 39.42
C GLU A 16 -44.17 36.68 38.18
N ASP A 17 -45.04 37.30 37.39
CA ASP A 17 -45.85 36.82 36.28
C ASP A 17 -44.99 36.41 35.07
N GLU A 18 -44.88 35.11 34.77
CA GLU A 18 -44.27 34.65 33.52
C GLU A 18 -45.25 34.83 32.35
N GLY A 19 -45.03 35.91 31.61
CA GLY A 19 -45.63 36.14 30.31
C GLY A 19 -45.41 34.97 29.35
N HIS A 20 -46.53 34.44 28.86
CA HIS A 20 -46.60 33.44 27.81
C HIS A 20 -46.01 34.00 26.50
N LEU A 21 -44.72 33.78 26.26
CA LEU A 21 -44.09 34.12 24.98
C LEU A 21 -44.16 32.89 24.05
N GLU A 22 -45.10 32.93 23.11
CA GLU A 22 -45.26 31.93 22.06
C GLU A 22 -43.92 31.70 21.32
N ARG A 23 -43.35 30.50 21.45
CA ARG A 23 -42.26 30.03 20.59
C ARG A 23 -42.80 29.90 19.17
N THR A 24 -42.40 30.81 18.29
CA THR A 24 -42.69 30.76 16.86
C THR A 24 -42.11 29.49 16.21
N ASP A 25 -42.92 28.89 15.34
CA ASP A 25 -42.73 27.63 14.61
C ASP A 25 -41.45 27.56 13.73
N ALA A 26 -40.76 28.69 13.55
CA ALA A 26 -39.53 28.81 12.78
C ALA A 26 -38.28 28.23 13.50
N GLY A 27 -38.26 28.19 14.84
CA GLY A 27 -37.14 27.60 15.59
C GLY A 27 -37.12 26.08 15.52
N LYS A 28 -38.31 25.46 15.51
CA LYS A 28 -38.47 24.00 15.44
C LYS A 28 -38.10 23.44 14.07
N THR A 29 -38.30 24.21 13.00
CA THR A 29 -37.98 23.83 11.62
C THR A 29 -36.49 23.93 11.28
N LEU A 30 -35.73 24.82 11.93
CA LEU A 30 -34.27 24.86 11.75
C LEU A 30 -33.54 23.73 12.51
N ASP A 31 -33.97 23.40 13.72
CA ASP A 31 -33.36 22.32 14.51
C ASP A 31 -33.55 20.94 13.85
N CYS A 32 -34.73 20.66 13.28
CA CYS A 32 -34.97 19.37 12.62
C CYS A 32 -34.28 19.22 11.25
N VAL A 33 -33.95 20.32 10.55
CA VAL A 33 -33.11 20.27 9.34
C VAL A 33 -31.64 20.01 9.70
N GLY A 34 -31.17 20.56 10.82
CA GLY A 34 -29.84 20.24 11.36
C GLY A 34 -29.72 18.77 11.75
N ASP A 35 -30.74 18.23 12.42
CA ASP A 35 -30.79 16.83 12.84
C ASP A 35 -30.84 15.85 11.65
N ASP A 36 -31.57 16.15 10.56
CA ASP A 36 -31.57 15.32 9.35
C ASP A 36 -30.19 15.27 8.68
N VAL A 37 -29.49 16.41 8.60
CA VAL A 37 -28.13 16.47 8.03
C VAL A 37 -27.14 15.70 8.90
N VAL A 38 -27.21 15.84 10.23
CA VAL A 38 -26.37 15.10 11.17
C VAL A 38 -26.68 13.60 11.10
N GLN A 39 -27.95 13.22 10.99
CA GLN A 39 -28.38 11.82 10.91
C GLN A 39 -27.95 11.18 9.57
N ARG A 40 -28.03 11.92 8.46
CA ARG A 40 -27.52 11.44 7.15
C ARG A 40 -26.01 11.37 7.13
N PHE A 41 -25.31 12.31 7.75
CA PHE A 41 -23.86 12.28 7.89
C PHE A 41 -23.39 11.08 8.72
N THR A 42 -24.02 10.85 9.88
CA THR A 42 -23.71 9.71 10.75
C THR A 42 -24.04 8.38 10.07
N ALA A 43 -25.17 8.27 9.38
CA ALA A 43 -25.50 7.08 8.58
C ALA A 43 -24.46 6.82 7.49
N ALA A 44 -24.03 7.85 6.76
CA ALA A 44 -22.98 7.74 5.76
C ALA A 44 -21.63 7.34 6.37
N GLN A 45 -21.28 7.85 7.56
CA GLN A 45 -20.05 7.43 8.27
C GLN A 45 -20.09 5.95 8.67
N VAL A 46 -21.23 5.47 9.16
CA VAL A 46 -21.40 4.05 9.51
C VAL A 46 -21.29 3.18 8.25
N GLU A 47 -21.92 3.57 7.15
CA GLU A 47 -21.83 2.86 5.87
C GLU A 47 -20.38 2.80 5.36
N ILE A 48 -19.65 3.93 5.40
CA ILE A 48 -18.23 3.97 5.05
C ILE A 48 -17.42 3.00 5.91
N GLN A 49 -17.69 2.94 7.22
CA GLN A 49 -16.97 2.03 8.11
C GLN A 49 -17.27 0.56 7.79
N GLN A 50 -18.53 0.20 7.55
CA GLN A 50 -18.92 -1.14 7.14
C GLN A 50 -18.25 -1.56 5.82
N LEU A 51 -18.18 -0.65 4.85
CA LEU A 51 -17.50 -0.90 3.58
C LEU A 51 -16.00 -1.08 3.78
N LYS A 52 -15.35 -0.25 4.62
CA LYS A 52 -13.92 -0.41 4.96
C LYS A 52 -13.64 -1.77 5.57
N ASP A 53 -14.44 -2.19 6.54
CA ASP A 53 -14.28 -3.50 7.21
C ASP A 53 -14.47 -4.65 6.23
N LYS A 54 -15.47 -4.55 5.33
CA LYS A 54 -15.71 -5.53 4.27
C LYS A 54 -14.53 -5.63 3.29
N ILE A 55 -13.96 -4.49 2.87
CA ILE A 55 -12.78 -4.48 1.98
C ILE A 55 -11.57 -5.08 2.70
N SER A 56 -11.32 -4.69 3.96
CA SER A 56 -10.24 -5.25 4.77
C SER A 56 -10.38 -6.77 4.93
N PHE A 57 -11.59 -7.28 5.19
CA PHE A 57 -11.87 -8.71 5.24
C PHE A 57 -11.61 -9.41 3.90
N GLN A 58 -12.14 -8.87 2.79
CA GLN A 58 -11.93 -9.43 1.46
C GLN A 58 -10.46 -9.41 1.03
N SER A 59 -9.70 -8.38 1.43
CA SER A 59 -8.26 -8.29 1.18
C SER A 59 -7.49 -9.44 1.84
N ARG A 60 -7.81 -9.75 3.11
CA ARG A 60 -7.24 -10.89 3.83
C ARG A 60 -7.57 -12.23 3.17
N GLU A 61 -8.83 -12.42 2.79
CA GLU A 61 -9.28 -13.64 2.10
C GLU A 61 -8.63 -13.81 0.72
N ASN A 62 -8.51 -12.73 -0.06
CA ASN A 62 -7.84 -12.76 -1.35
C ASN A 62 -6.37 -13.09 -1.21
N PHE A 63 -5.68 -12.54 -0.21
CA PHE A 63 -4.28 -12.88 0.04
C PHE A 63 -4.09 -14.37 0.37
N ARG A 64 -4.97 -14.94 1.20
CA ARG A 64 -4.97 -16.38 1.50
C ARG A 64 -5.11 -17.19 0.22
N LYS A 65 -6.08 -16.85 -0.63
CA LYS A 65 -6.27 -17.51 -1.93
C LYS A 65 -5.07 -17.34 -2.87
N GLU A 66 -4.46 -16.18 -2.92
CA GLU A 66 -3.24 -15.95 -3.73
C GLU A 66 -2.04 -16.74 -3.21
N LYS A 67 -1.93 -16.94 -1.89
CA LYS A 67 -0.91 -17.82 -1.30
C LYS A 67 -1.15 -19.27 -1.74
N ASP A 68 -2.39 -19.74 -1.62
CA ASP A 68 -2.78 -21.09 -2.03
C ASP A 68 -2.57 -21.29 -3.54
N LEU A 69 -2.90 -20.29 -4.36
CA LEU A 69 -2.64 -20.31 -5.80
C LEU A 69 -1.14 -20.37 -6.10
N ARG A 70 -0.31 -19.52 -5.46
CA ARG A 70 1.16 -19.57 -5.64
C ARG A 70 1.76 -20.91 -5.24
N TYR A 71 1.21 -21.51 -4.20
CA TYR A 71 1.58 -22.86 -3.78
C TYR A 71 1.24 -23.91 -4.84
N LEU A 72 0.00 -23.87 -5.35
CA LEU A 72 -0.44 -24.76 -6.43
C LEU A 72 0.39 -24.53 -7.71
N ASP A 73 0.68 -23.29 -8.07
CA ASP A 73 1.53 -22.94 -9.22
C ASP A 73 2.95 -23.48 -9.05
N SER A 74 3.52 -23.39 -7.84
CA SER A 74 4.83 -23.99 -7.53
C SER A 74 4.79 -25.52 -7.66
N LYS A 75 3.70 -26.14 -7.19
CA LYS A 75 3.47 -27.58 -7.34
C LYS A 75 3.35 -27.97 -8.83
N ILE A 76 2.58 -27.22 -9.60
CA ILE A 76 2.41 -27.41 -11.04
C ILE A 76 3.74 -27.22 -11.76
N ALA A 77 4.52 -26.20 -11.44
CA ALA A 77 5.84 -25.97 -12.03
C ALA A 77 6.81 -27.13 -11.75
N LEU A 78 6.81 -27.68 -10.53
CA LEU A 78 7.61 -28.85 -10.17
C LEU A 78 7.14 -30.13 -10.88
N LEU A 79 5.83 -30.29 -11.06
CA LEU A 79 5.24 -31.42 -11.78
C LEU A 79 5.54 -31.33 -13.28
N ILE A 80 5.35 -30.17 -13.91
CA ILE A 80 5.65 -29.95 -15.34
C ILE A 80 7.17 -30.09 -15.60
N GLY A 81 8.02 -29.70 -14.64
CA GLY A 81 9.48 -29.82 -14.72
C GLY A 81 10.06 -31.24 -14.58
N HIS A 82 9.24 -32.26 -14.26
CA HIS A 82 9.60 -33.69 -14.18
C HIS A 82 11.00 -34.00 -13.59
N LYS A 83 11.19 -33.75 -12.28
CA LYS A 83 12.30 -34.35 -11.50
C LYS A 83 11.89 -35.07 -10.21
N ILE A 84 10.59 -35.14 -9.91
CA ILE A 84 10.09 -35.65 -8.64
C ILE A 84 8.74 -36.36 -8.87
N SER A 85 8.50 -37.51 -8.23
CA SER A 85 7.18 -38.16 -8.26
C SER A 85 6.15 -37.33 -7.48
N ALA A 86 4.86 -37.44 -7.80
CA ALA A 86 3.80 -36.70 -7.10
C ALA A 86 3.87 -36.85 -5.56
N ALA A 87 4.33 -38.01 -5.06
CA ALA A 87 4.52 -38.31 -3.65
C ALA A 87 5.72 -37.58 -2.99
N GLU A 88 6.80 -37.34 -3.72
CA GLU A 88 7.98 -36.62 -3.19
C GLU A 88 7.79 -35.09 -3.26
N VAL A 89 6.93 -34.59 -4.16
CA VAL A 89 6.44 -33.21 -4.13
C VAL A 89 5.56 -32.98 -2.91
N GLU A 90 4.74 -33.96 -2.54
CA GLU A 90 3.90 -33.91 -1.34
C GLU A 90 4.76 -33.76 -0.08
N LEU A 91 5.78 -34.61 0.11
CA LEU A 91 6.64 -34.56 1.30
C LEU A 91 7.43 -33.25 1.46
N ARG A 92 7.99 -32.69 0.38
CA ARG A 92 8.83 -31.47 0.44
C ARG A 92 8.04 -30.19 0.67
N VAL A 93 6.76 -30.21 0.37
CA VAL A 93 5.92 -29.02 0.28
C VAL A 93 4.87 -29.02 1.41
N PHE A 94 4.59 -30.17 2.03
CA PHE A 94 3.81 -30.30 3.27
C PHE A 94 4.43 -29.56 4.47
N ASP A 95 5.75 -29.46 4.54
CA ASP A 95 6.46 -28.81 5.67
C ASP A 95 6.10 -27.31 5.78
N ASP A 96 5.75 -26.67 4.67
CA ASP A 96 5.46 -25.22 4.58
C ASP A 96 3.94 -24.88 4.67
N HIS A 97 3.07 -25.90 4.55
CA HIS A 97 1.60 -25.72 4.56
C HIS A 97 0.89 -26.37 5.76
N ALA A 98 1.51 -27.35 6.41
CA ALA A 98 0.98 -27.94 7.63
C ALA A 98 0.87 -26.92 8.78
N ALA A 99 1.67 -25.84 8.77
CA ALA A 99 1.60 -24.77 9.77
C ALA A 99 0.36 -23.85 9.64
N THR A 100 -0.31 -23.80 8.48
CA THR A 100 -1.51 -22.95 8.28
C THR A 100 -2.82 -23.73 8.41
N THR A 101 -2.78 -25.06 8.34
CA THR A 101 -3.94 -25.92 8.61
C THR A 101 -4.01 -26.19 10.11
N THR A 102 -4.37 -25.16 10.86
CA THR A 102 -4.64 -25.28 12.30
C THR A 102 -5.73 -26.31 12.52
N GLY A 103 -5.34 -27.47 13.05
CA GLY A 103 -6.20 -28.20 13.96
C GLY A 103 -6.64 -27.20 15.04
N SER A 104 -7.95 -27.04 15.18
CA SER A 104 -8.60 -26.33 16.26
C SER A 104 -8.33 -27.06 17.57
N HIS A 105 -7.12 -26.90 18.11
CA HIS A 105 -6.89 -27.16 19.52
C HIS A 105 -7.44 -25.93 20.24
N ASP A 106 -8.56 -26.09 20.95
CA ASP A 106 -9.07 -25.06 21.84
C ASP A 106 -7.99 -24.77 22.88
N LEU A 107 -7.29 -23.64 22.71
CA LEU A 107 -6.31 -23.17 23.66
C LEU A 107 -7.03 -22.85 24.98
N PRO A 108 -6.44 -23.18 26.15
CA PRO A 108 -6.98 -22.76 27.44
C PRO A 108 -7.21 -21.24 27.47
N SER A 109 -8.29 -20.79 28.13
CA SER A 109 -8.65 -19.36 28.17
C SER A 109 -7.52 -18.46 28.69
N THR A 110 -6.73 -18.95 29.64
CA THR A 110 -5.54 -18.26 30.16
C THR A 110 -4.42 -18.11 29.13
N GLU A 111 -4.20 -19.09 28.26
CA GLU A 111 -3.19 -18.99 27.20
C GLU A 111 -3.63 -18.00 26.12
N VAL A 112 -4.92 -17.99 25.77
CA VAL A 112 -5.48 -17.01 24.82
C VAL A 112 -5.29 -15.58 25.33
N GLU A 113 -5.52 -15.33 26.63
CA GLU A 113 -5.29 -14.02 27.24
C GLU A 113 -3.80 -13.62 27.17
N LEU A 114 -2.89 -14.52 27.53
CA LEU A 114 -1.43 -14.27 27.49
C LEU A 114 -0.94 -13.98 26.06
N TYR A 115 -1.38 -14.75 25.07
CA TYR A 115 -1.08 -14.47 23.67
C TYR A 115 -1.72 -13.16 23.20
N GLY A 116 -2.90 -12.82 23.69
CA GLY A 116 -3.53 -11.51 23.47
C GLY A 116 -2.64 -10.36 23.93
N TYR A 117 -2.09 -10.44 25.15
CA TYR A 117 -1.14 -9.44 25.67
C TYR A 117 0.15 -9.39 24.84
N LEU A 118 0.67 -10.54 24.42
CA LEU A 118 1.86 -10.60 23.56
C LEU A 118 1.62 -9.87 22.24
N PHE A 119 0.54 -10.19 21.53
CA PHE A 119 0.22 -9.55 20.24
C PHE A 119 -0.08 -8.07 20.40
N PHE A 120 -0.75 -7.67 21.49
CA PHE A 120 -0.94 -6.26 21.81
C PHE A 120 0.41 -5.53 21.99
N SER A 121 1.36 -6.14 22.71
CA SER A 121 2.70 -5.57 22.89
C SER A 121 3.46 -5.49 21.56
N LEU A 122 3.40 -6.55 20.74
CA LEU A 122 4.03 -6.58 19.42
C LEU A 122 3.47 -5.52 18.46
N GLN A 123 2.16 -5.28 18.51
CA GLN A 123 1.48 -4.29 17.67
C GLN A 123 1.75 -2.85 18.15
N THR A 124 1.72 -2.62 19.46
CA THR A 124 1.92 -1.28 20.04
C THR A 124 3.39 -0.85 20.05
N SER A 125 4.32 -1.80 20.05
CA SER A 125 5.77 -1.55 20.04
C SER A 125 6.41 -2.07 18.74
N PRO A 126 6.37 -1.29 17.64
CA PRO A 126 6.79 -1.74 16.31
C PRO A 126 8.27 -2.13 16.19
N HIS A 127 9.12 -1.70 17.13
CA HIS A 127 10.54 -2.03 17.15
C HIS A 127 10.83 -3.54 17.34
N TYR A 128 9.95 -4.28 18.03
CA TYR A 128 10.08 -5.73 18.17
C TYR A 128 9.96 -6.44 16.83
N ILE A 129 8.92 -6.10 16.06
CA ILE A 129 8.71 -6.65 14.72
C ILE A 129 9.86 -6.23 13.79
N ALA A 130 10.30 -4.97 13.87
CA ALA A 130 11.42 -4.49 13.08
C ALA A 130 12.72 -5.27 13.35
N SER A 131 12.97 -5.65 14.61
CA SER A 131 14.11 -6.48 14.98
C SER A 131 13.97 -7.89 14.39
N LEU A 132 12.76 -8.45 14.41
CA LEU A 132 12.47 -9.76 13.81
C LEU A 132 12.73 -9.78 12.30
N THR A 133 12.44 -8.67 11.59
CA THR A 133 12.69 -8.60 10.13
C THR A 133 14.15 -8.81 9.73
N ARG A 134 15.10 -8.63 10.65
CA ARG A 134 16.54 -8.86 10.43
C ARG A 134 16.97 -10.29 10.68
N GLN A 135 16.22 -11.02 11.50
CA GLN A 135 16.60 -12.35 11.97
C GLN A 135 15.99 -13.47 11.12
N VAL A 136 15.00 -13.16 10.28
CA VAL A 136 14.33 -14.15 9.45
C VAL A 136 15.17 -14.58 8.26
N THR A 137 15.09 -15.87 7.94
CA THR A 137 15.65 -16.47 6.73
C THR A 137 14.72 -16.26 5.54
N LEU A 138 15.24 -16.43 4.31
CA LEU A 138 14.45 -16.26 3.07
C LEU A 138 13.16 -17.10 3.04
N LYS A 139 13.15 -18.27 3.67
CA LYS A 139 11.97 -19.16 3.73
C LYS A 139 10.87 -18.61 4.63
N GLU A 140 11.24 -17.94 5.72
CA GLU A 140 10.30 -17.43 6.72
C GLU A 140 9.70 -16.08 6.35
N ILE A 141 10.28 -15.39 5.35
CA ILE A 141 9.84 -14.05 4.95
C ILE A 141 8.36 -14.03 4.58
N ASP A 142 7.86 -15.03 3.85
CA ASP A 142 6.46 -15.05 3.43
C ASP A 142 5.49 -15.25 4.62
N GLY A 143 5.88 -16.08 5.60
CA GLY A 143 5.13 -16.25 6.83
C GLY A 143 5.10 -14.96 7.66
N LEU A 144 6.26 -14.32 7.84
CA LEU A 144 6.35 -13.05 8.57
C LEU A 144 5.55 -11.95 7.87
N LEU A 145 5.67 -11.83 6.56
CA LEU A 145 4.93 -10.86 5.75
C LEU A 145 3.43 -11.07 5.93
N GLN A 146 2.95 -12.32 5.91
CA GLN A 146 1.54 -12.62 6.13
C GLN A 146 1.06 -12.11 7.50
N ILE A 147 1.79 -12.44 8.56
CA ILE A 147 1.45 -12.04 9.94
C ILE A 147 1.45 -10.52 10.06
N VAL A 148 2.49 -9.85 9.60
CA VAL A 148 2.63 -8.39 9.76
C VAL A 148 1.63 -7.64 8.89
N MET A 149 1.52 -7.98 7.61
CA MET A 149 0.75 -7.23 6.63
C MET A 149 -0.74 -7.56 6.61
N PHE A 150 -1.17 -8.72 7.09
CA PHE A 150 -2.59 -9.11 6.99
C PHE A 150 -3.23 -9.42 8.34
N THR A 151 -2.44 -9.76 9.35
CA THR A 151 -2.94 -10.08 10.69
C THR A 151 -2.73 -8.91 11.66
N LEU A 152 -1.49 -8.47 11.91
CA LEU A 152 -1.16 -7.43 12.89
C LEU A 152 -1.55 -6.02 12.44
N TYR A 153 -1.29 -5.69 11.17
CA TYR A 153 -1.61 -4.38 10.57
C TYR A 153 -2.47 -4.57 9.32
N GLY A 154 -3.44 -5.46 9.41
CA GLY A 154 -4.27 -5.85 8.27
C GLY A 154 -5.37 -4.85 7.93
N ASN A 155 -5.76 -3.97 8.84
CA ASN A 155 -6.81 -3.00 8.58
C ASN A 155 -6.25 -1.73 7.92
N GLN A 156 -6.13 -1.79 6.60
CA GLN A 156 -5.51 -0.73 5.80
C GLN A 156 -6.25 0.62 5.78
N TYR A 157 -7.45 0.69 6.36
CA TYR A 157 -8.24 1.91 6.47
C TYR A 157 -8.33 2.44 7.91
N GLU A 158 -7.71 1.75 8.86
CA GLU A 158 -7.58 2.19 10.25
C GLU A 158 -6.27 2.97 10.40
N ASN A 159 -6.40 4.28 10.63
CA ASN A 159 -5.25 5.18 10.69
C ASN A 159 -4.22 4.76 11.75
N ARG A 160 -4.69 4.21 12.88
CA ARG A 160 -3.79 3.77 13.95
C ARG A 160 -2.90 2.61 13.50
N GLU A 161 -3.46 1.58 12.85
CA GLU A 161 -2.69 0.43 12.35
C GLU A 161 -1.71 0.86 11.25
N GLU A 162 -2.14 1.72 10.34
CA GLU A 162 -1.30 2.24 9.26
C GLU A 162 -0.10 3.03 9.79
N LEU A 163 -0.30 3.87 10.81
CA LEU A 163 0.79 4.61 11.45
C LEU A 163 1.79 3.67 12.16
N LEU A 164 1.30 2.65 12.86
CA LEU A 164 2.16 1.67 13.51
C LEU A 164 2.97 0.85 12.50
N LEU A 165 2.35 0.44 11.39
CA LEU A 165 3.04 -0.25 10.29
C LEU A 165 4.14 0.63 9.67
N LEU A 166 3.84 1.91 9.42
CA LEU A 166 4.82 2.87 8.91
C LEU A 166 5.97 3.11 9.89
N SER A 167 5.69 3.20 11.20
CA SER A 167 6.72 3.27 12.23
C SER A 167 7.56 1.98 12.31
N MET A 168 6.97 0.81 12.06
CA MET A 168 7.75 -0.43 11.94
C MET A 168 8.70 -0.38 10.74
N PHE A 169 8.23 0.06 9.57
CA PHE A 169 9.11 0.28 8.41
C PHE A 169 10.21 1.27 8.71
N GLU A 170 9.91 2.34 9.44
CA GLU A 170 10.88 3.33 9.90
C GLU A 170 12.03 2.67 10.69
N HIS A 171 11.69 1.84 11.66
CA HIS A 171 12.68 1.12 12.48
C HIS A 171 13.47 0.10 11.65
N SER A 172 12.79 -0.74 10.85
CA SER A 172 13.46 -1.75 10.00
C SER A 172 14.43 -1.12 9.01
N LEU A 173 14.01 -0.04 8.34
CA LEU A 173 14.87 0.64 7.38
C LEU A 173 16.04 1.38 8.06
N THR A 174 15.85 1.85 9.29
CA THR A 174 16.95 2.42 10.07
C THR A 174 18.03 1.37 10.33
N TYR A 175 17.65 0.13 10.60
CA TYR A 175 18.61 -0.97 10.73
C TYR A 175 19.28 -1.34 9.40
N GLU A 176 18.53 -1.45 8.31
CA GLU A 176 19.09 -1.71 6.97
C GLU A 176 20.13 -0.66 6.56
N VAL A 177 19.87 0.62 6.85
CA VAL A 177 20.82 1.71 6.59
C VAL A 177 22.07 1.57 7.48
N GLN A 178 21.94 1.10 8.71
CA GLN A 178 23.09 0.91 9.62
C GLN A 178 23.96 -0.29 9.20
N GLU A 179 23.37 -1.32 8.60
CA GLU A 179 24.08 -2.52 8.15
C GLU A 179 24.63 -2.39 6.72
N ALA A 180 24.05 -1.50 5.90
CA ALA A 180 24.49 -1.29 4.53
C ALA A 180 25.92 -0.72 4.47
N THR A 181 26.82 -1.45 3.82
CA THR A 181 28.19 -1.00 3.53
C THR A 181 28.25 -0.03 2.35
N GLU A 182 27.29 -0.13 1.43
CA GLU A 182 27.22 0.68 0.22
C GLU A 182 25.81 1.25 0.05
N ALA A 183 25.71 2.55 -0.26
CA ALA A 183 24.41 3.18 -0.52
C ALA A 183 23.65 2.56 -1.70
N ASN A 184 24.37 1.96 -2.66
CA ASN A 184 23.79 1.36 -3.85
C ASN A 184 23.08 0.02 -3.58
N SER A 185 23.41 -0.69 -2.50
CA SER A 185 22.81 -1.98 -2.16
C SER A 185 21.53 -1.86 -1.33
N LEU A 186 21.32 -0.70 -0.70
CA LEU A 186 20.15 -0.40 0.14
C LEU A 186 18.85 -0.64 -0.64
N MET A 187 17.93 -1.40 -0.05
CA MET A 187 16.60 -1.70 -0.61
C MET A 187 16.59 -2.44 -1.96
N ARG A 188 17.75 -2.85 -2.49
CA ARG A 188 17.82 -3.72 -3.68
C ARG A 188 17.75 -5.20 -3.35
N ALA A 189 18.14 -5.57 -2.12
CA ALA A 189 18.12 -6.94 -1.66
C ALA A 189 16.68 -7.45 -1.46
N ASN A 190 16.49 -8.76 -1.65
CA ASN A 190 15.22 -9.42 -1.38
C ASN A 190 15.08 -9.73 0.12
N THR A 191 14.86 -8.70 0.92
CA THR A 191 14.71 -8.80 2.38
C THR A 191 13.23 -8.77 2.78
N ALA A 192 12.95 -9.08 4.05
CA ALA A 192 11.59 -9.04 4.57
C ALA A 192 10.96 -7.65 4.41
N ILE A 193 11.74 -6.60 4.66
CA ILE A 193 11.27 -5.21 4.57
C ILE A 193 10.99 -4.77 3.13
N THR A 194 11.83 -5.11 2.14
CA THR A 194 11.57 -4.73 0.74
C THR A 194 10.32 -5.40 0.18
N ARG A 195 10.08 -6.67 0.54
CA ARG A 195 8.84 -7.38 0.19
C ARG A 195 7.61 -6.81 0.89
N MET A 196 7.72 -6.47 2.18
CA MET A 196 6.62 -5.83 2.92
C MET A 196 6.27 -4.45 2.36
N MET A 197 7.26 -3.61 2.03
CA MET A 197 7.01 -2.30 1.42
C MET A 197 6.40 -2.42 0.01
N THR A 198 6.85 -3.39 -0.79
CA THR A 198 6.21 -3.68 -2.08
C THR A 198 4.75 -4.08 -1.90
N THR A 199 4.46 -4.90 -0.90
CA THR A 199 3.09 -5.34 -0.57
C THR A 199 2.25 -4.16 -0.07
N TYR A 200 2.82 -3.28 0.76
CA TYR A 200 2.17 -2.06 1.23
C TYR A 200 1.75 -1.14 0.07
N CYS A 201 2.64 -0.88 -0.89
CA CYS A 201 2.33 -0.04 -2.05
C CYS A 201 1.22 -0.63 -2.96
N ARG A 202 0.97 -1.95 -2.87
CA ARG A 202 -0.09 -2.64 -3.59
C ARG A 202 -1.42 -2.68 -2.85
N ARG A 203 -1.51 -2.13 -1.62
CA ARG A 203 -2.79 -1.99 -0.90
C ARG A 203 -3.72 -1.00 -1.61
N GLY A 204 -5.01 -1.06 -1.27
CA GLY A 204 -6.06 -0.24 -1.90
C GLY A 204 -5.70 1.26 -2.01
N PRO A 205 -5.32 1.92 -0.89
CA PRO A 205 -4.90 3.32 -0.92
C PRO A 205 -3.68 3.60 -1.82
N GLY A 206 -2.72 2.67 -1.88
CA GLY A 206 -1.54 2.78 -2.76
C GLY A 206 -1.90 2.67 -4.23
N GLN A 207 -2.80 1.75 -4.59
CA GLN A 207 -3.30 1.62 -5.96
C GLN A 207 -4.10 2.85 -6.39
N GLU A 208 -4.95 3.37 -5.51
CA GLU A 208 -5.75 4.57 -5.76
C GLU A 208 -4.87 5.82 -5.95
N TYR A 209 -3.80 5.92 -5.17
CA TYR A 209 -2.79 6.96 -5.37
C TYR A 209 -2.13 6.86 -6.76
N VAL A 210 -1.70 5.67 -7.19
CA VAL A 210 -1.09 5.49 -8.52
C VAL A 210 -2.09 5.81 -9.64
N LYS A 211 -3.34 5.35 -9.49
CA LYS A 211 -4.42 5.62 -10.46
C LYS A 211 -4.73 7.10 -10.58
N SER A 212 -4.84 7.82 -9.47
CA SER A 212 -5.08 9.27 -9.48
C SER A 212 -3.89 10.07 -10.00
N ALA A 213 -2.66 9.63 -9.69
CA ALA A 213 -1.44 10.30 -10.11
C ALA A 213 -1.12 10.12 -11.61
N LEU A 214 -1.30 8.90 -12.13
CA LEU A 214 -0.82 8.53 -13.47
C LEU A 214 -1.94 8.10 -14.43
N GLY A 215 -3.15 7.84 -13.94
CA GLY A 215 -4.22 7.23 -14.74
C GLY A 215 -4.57 8.04 -15.99
N GLU A 216 -4.66 9.36 -15.88
CA GLU A 216 -4.93 10.25 -17.03
C GLU A 216 -3.81 10.18 -18.07
N VAL A 217 -2.54 10.24 -17.64
CA VAL A 217 -1.40 10.22 -18.56
C VAL A 217 -1.27 8.86 -19.23
N VAL A 218 -1.48 7.77 -18.50
CA VAL A 218 -1.52 6.42 -19.07
C VAL A 218 -2.66 6.31 -20.08
N GLN A 219 -3.84 6.85 -19.81
CA GLN A 219 -4.95 6.85 -20.76
C GLN A 219 -4.62 7.65 -22.03
N ASN A 220 -3.94 8.79 -21.90
CA ASN A 220 -3.49 9.59 -23.05
C ASN A 220 -2.49 8.81 -23.91
N ILE A 221 -1.53 8.12 -23.28
CA ILE A 221 -0.57 7.24 -23.98
C ILE A 221 -1.29 6.09 -24.68
N LEU A 222 -2.27 5.46 -24.03
CA LEU A 222 -3.06 4.37 -24.63
C LEU A 222 -3.93 4.85 -25.80
N SER A 223 -4.36 6.11 -25.81
CA SER A 223 -5.12 6.71 -26.91
C SER A 223 -4.24 7.11 -28.11
N TYR A 224 -2.91 7.11 -27.95
CA TYR A 224 -2.00 7.45 -29.02
C TYR A 224 -1.86 6.27 -30.01
N ASP A 225 -2.41 6.46 -31.20
CA ASP A 225 -2.56 5.40 -32.23
C ASP A 225 -1.26 5.04 -32.97
N LYS A 226 -0.18 5.80 -32.79
CA LYS A 226 1.09 5.59 -33.51
C LYS A 226 2.14 4.90 -32.64
N SER A 227 3.09 4.25 -33.29
CA SER A 227 4.24 3.65 -32.60
C SER A 227 5.17 4.72 -32.02
N LEU A 228 5.59 4.52 -30.76
CA LEU A 228 6.63 5.29 -30.08
C LEU A 228 7.99 4.57 -30.07
N GLU A 229 8.16 3.51 -30.87
CA GLU A 229 9.41 2.76 -30.95
C GLU A 229 10.54 3.65 -31.49
N ILE A 230 11.68 3.62 -30.81
CA ILE A 230 12.89 4.41 -31.13
C ILE A 230 14.08 3.53 -31.49
N ASP A 231 13.98 2.21 -31.28
CA ASP A 231 15.03 1.26 -31.65
C ASP A 231 15.15 1.15 -33.19
N PRO A 232 16.27 1.57 -33.81
CA PRO A 232 16.44 1.56 -35.26
C PRO A 232 16.20 0.18 -35.88
N LEU A 233 16.60 -0.90 -35.18
CA LEU A 233 16.44 -2.27 -35.66
C LEU A 233 14.98 -2.66 -35.80
N LYS A 234 14.18 -2.36 -34.76
CA LYS A 234 12.75 -2.70 -34.75
C LYS A 234 11.97 -1.88 -35.77
N ILE A 235 12.31 -0.59 -35.92
CA ILE A 235 11.72 0.27 -36.95
C ILE A 235 12.06 -0.28 -38.34
N PHE A 236 13.31 -0.66 -38.58
CA PHE A 236 13.72 -1.23 -39.85
C PHE A 236 13.02 -2.57 -40.14
N HIS A 237 12.82 -3.41 -39.12
CA HIS A 237 12.02 -4.63 -39.24
C HIS A 237 10.56 -4.33 -39.59
N GLU A 238 9.92 -3.37 -38.93
CA GLU A 238 8.55 -2.92 -39.24
C GLU A 238 8.44 -2.40 -40.69
N MET A 239 9.47 -1.71 -41.18
CA MET A 239 9.54 -1.25 -42.58
C MET A 239 9.70 -2.41 -43.57
N MET A 240 10.48 -3.45 -43.23
CA MET A 240 10.60 -4.67 -44.04
C MET A 240 9.26 -5.43 -44.11
N GLU A 241 8.56 -5.57 -42.98
CA GLU A 241 7.25 -6.23 -42.93
C GLU A 241 6.18 -5.49 -43.75
N ARG A 242 6.28 -4.17 -43.82
CA ARG A 242 5.43 -3.31 -44.67
C ARG A 242 5.87 -3.26 -46.15
N ASN A 243 6.87 -4.04 -46.55
CA ASN A 243 7.47 -4.04 -47.89
C ASN A 243 8.01 -2.67 -48.33
N GLN A 244 8.38 -1.79 -47.40
CA GLN A 244 8.95 -0.46 -47.70
C GLN A 244 10.46 -0.54 -47.97
N VAL A 245 11.13 -1.57 -47.45
CA VAL A 245 12.56 -1.81 -47.63
C VAL A 245 12.80 -3.28 -48.00
N ARG A 246 13.73 -3.52 -48.93
CA ARG A 246 14.10 -4.88 -49.32
C ARG A 246 14.90 -5.54 -48.21
N ARG A 247 14.52 -6.77 -47.85
CA ARG A 247 15.24 -7.57 -46.87
C ARG A 247 16.69 -7.82 -47.33
N PRO A 248 17.71 -7.42 -46.55
CA PRO A 248 19.10 -7.75 -46.82
C PRO A 248 19.33 -9.26 -46.74
N SER A 249 20.23 -9.78 -47.58
CA SER A 249 20.54 -11.21 -47.66
C SER A 249 21.25 -11.76 -46.42
N GLU A 250 21.98 -10.92 -45.68
CA GLU A 250 22.77 -11.31 -44.52
C GLU A 250 22.26 -10.66 -43.22
N PRO A 251 22.19 -11.41 -42.09
CA PRO A 251 21.71 -10.87 -40.81
C PRO A 251 22.52 -9.70 -40.27
N LYS A 252 23.85 -9.69 -40.46
CA LYS A 252 24.72 -8.59 -40.00
C LYS A 252 24.52 -7.30 -40.79
N ALA A 253 24.21 -7.43 -42.08
CA ALA A 253 23.91 -6.29 -42.94
C ALA A 253 22.60 -5.59 -42.53
N ILE A 254 21.70 -6.25 -41.80
CA ILE A 254 20.46 -5.64 -41.31
C ILE A 254 20.74 -4.56 -40.26
N LEU A 255 21.71 -4.77 -39.37
CA LEU A 255 22.07 -3.78 -38.34
C LEU A 255 22.66 -2.52 -38.98
N GLU A 256 23.62 -2.69 -39.89
CA GLU A 256 24.25 -1.58 -40.60
C GLU A 256 23.24 -0.86 -41.52
N ALA A 257 22.35 -1.59 -42.19
CA ALA A 257 21.30 -1.01 -43.00
C ALA A 257 20.30 -0.22 -42.13
N ALA A 258 19.87 -0.76 -40.99
CA ALA A 258 18.96 -0.09 -40.07
C ALA A 258 19.54 1.20 -39.49
N GLN A 259 20.83 1.18 -39.11
CA GLN A 259 21.53 2.33 -38.55
C GLN A 259 21.87 3.42 -39.57
N ASN A 260 21.90 3.11 -40.87
CA ASN A 260 22.23 4.09 -41.91
C ASN A 260 21.02 4.53 -42.75
N HIS A 261 19.84 3.93 -42.54
CA HIS A 261 18.66 4.23 -43.35
C HIS A 261 18.08 5.62 -43.01
N PRO A 262 17.95 6.55 -43.98
CA PRO A 262 17.52 7.93 -43.71
C PRO A 262 16.10 7.99 -43.14
N THR A 263 15.17 7.19 -43.68
CA THR A 263 13.77 7.15 -43.21
C THR A 263 13.62 6.62 -41.79
N VAL A 264 14.54 5.74 -41.32
CA VAL A 264 14.53 5.27 -39.93
C VAL A 264 14.88 6.43 -39.00
N HIS A 265 15.86 7.26 -39.37
CA HIS A 265 16.20 8.46 -38.62
C HIS A 265 15.08 9.49 -38.63
N GLU A 266 14.38 9.67 -39.76
CA GLU A 266 13.21 10.55 -39.83
C GLU A 266 12.10 10.08 -38.87
N TYR A 267 11.81 8.77 -38.83
CA TYR A 267 10.87 8.22 -37.85
C TYR A 267 11.32 8.47 -36.41
N ILE A 268 12.58 8.22 -36.07
CA ILE A 268 13.12 8.48 -34.73
C ILE A 268 13.01 9.98 -34.40
N GLN A 269 13.44 10.87 -35.28
CA GLN A 269 13.37 12.31 -35.07
C GLN A 269 11.93 12.82 -34.89
N SER A 270 10.94 12.19 -35.55
CA SER A 270 9.53 12.53 -35.37
C SER A 270 8.95 11.98 -34.05
N ARG A 271 9.41 10.81 -33.58
CA ARG A 271 8.86 10.11 -32.39
C ARG A 271 9.49 10.57 -31.08
N VAL A 272 10.78 10.89 -31.08
CA VAL A 272 11.52 11.36 -29.89
C VAL A 272 10.85 12.55 -29.18
N PRO A 273 10.44 13.64 -29.86
CA PRO A 273 9.81 14.77 -29.17
C PRO A 273 8.49 14.39 -28.52
N ILE A 274 7.71 13.48 -29.13
CA ILE A 274 6.44 12.99 -28.59
C ILE A 274 6.69 12.13 -27.35
N LEU A 275 7.68 11.23 -27.41
CA LEU A 275 8.07 10.40 -26.26
C LEU A 275 8.58 11.28 -25.10
N GLN A 276 9.38 12.30 -25.40
CA GLN A 276 9.83 13.28 -24.41
C GLN A 276 8.65 14.02 -23.78
N GLU A 277 7.66 14.43 -24.57
CA GLU A 277 6.46 15.08 -24.06
C GLU A 277 5.72 14.18 -23.05
N PHE A 278 5.47 12.91 -23.38
CA PHE A 278 4.84 11.97 -22.45
C PHE A 278 5.66 11.74 -21.19
N ILE A 279 6.98 11.58 -21.30
CA ILE A 279 7.88 11.42 -20.13
C ILE A 279 7.80 12.66 -19.24
N LEU A 280 7.85 13.87 -19.83
CA LEU A 280 7.76 15.12 -19.09
C LEU A 280 6.41 15.27 -18.40
N GLN A 281 5.31 14.86 -19.05
CA GLN A 281 3.98 14.83 -18.44
C GLN A 281 3.95 13.90 -17.22
N ILE A 282 4.49 12.68 -17.33
CA ILE A 282 4.57 11.73 -16.20
C ILE A 282 5.38 12.34 -15.05
N LEU A 283 6.58 12.87 -15.33
CA LEU A 283 7.44 13.46 -14.31
C LEU A 283 6.81 14.68 -13.64
N GLN A 284 6.09 15.49 -14.41
CA GLN A 284 5.37 16.66 -13.89
C GLN A 284 4.21 16.22 -12.98
N ARG A 285 3.39 15.25 -13.40
CA ARG A 285 2.31 14.71 -12.55
C ARG A 285 2.85 14.11 -11.24
N LEU A 286 3.93 13.33 -11.30
CA LEU A 286 4.58 12.79 -10.10
C LEU A 286 5.12 13.90 -9.18
N ARG A 287 5.69 14.97 -9.75
CA ARG A 287 6.15 16.12 -8.96
C ARG A 287 4.98 16.82 -8.27
N ASP A 288 3.87 17.01 -8.96
CA ASP A 288 2.71 17.74 -8.45
C ASP A 288 1.99 16.94 -7.36
N THR A 289 1.82 15.62 -7.54
CA THR A 289 1.24 14.73 -6.51
C THR A 289 2.11 14.68 -5.25
N LEU A 290 3.44 14.68 -5.40
CA LEU A 290 4.38 14.77 -4.28
C LEU A 290 4.36 16.14 -3.57
N ARG A 291 3.93 17.22 -4.23
CA ARG A 291 3.74 18.52 -3.60
C ARG A 291 2.42 18.56 -2.83
N MET A 292 1.34 18.03 -3.42
CA MET A 292 0.03 17.96 -2.76
C MET A 292 0.05 17.08 -1.51
N SER A 293 0.81 15.98 -1.50
CA SER A 293 0.97 15.14 -0.30
C SER A 293 1.72 15.83 0.85
N ARG A 294 2.48 16.90 0.58
CA ARG A 294 3.11 17.72 1.64
C ARG A 294 2.15 18.72 2.26
N THR A 295 1.22 19.27 1.48
CA THR A 295 0.26 20.28 1.94
C THR A 295 -1.02 19.68 2.53
N ALA A 296 -1.45 18.51 2.03
CA ALA A 296 -2.57 17.76 2.60
C ALA A 296 -2.21 17.27 4.01
N SER A 297 -3.01 17.65 5.00
CA SER A 297 -2.82 17.39 6.43
C SER A 297 -2.98 15.92 6.84
N GLY A 298 -3.41 15.00 5.96
CA GLY A 298 -3.89 13.67 6.37
C GLY A 298 -3.42 12.43 5.58
N GLY A 299 -2.42 12.51 4.70
CA GLY A 299 -1.99 11.34 3.90
C GLY A 299 -0.88 10.50 4.55
N CYS A 300 -0.98 9.16 4.46
CA CYS A 300 0.00 8.15 4.90
C CYS A 300 1.45 8.36 4.38
N ALA A 301 1.67 9.26 3.42
CA ALA A 301 2.99 9.57 2.85
C ALA A 301 3.82 10.57 3.68
N ARG A 302 3.24 11.29 4.64
CA ARG A 302 3.94 12.33 5.42
C ARG A 302 5.01 11.80 6.40
N PRO A 303 4.83 10.68 7.11
CA PRO A 303 5.87 10.12 7.98
C PRO A 303 7.04 9.58 7.15
N PHE A 304 6.74 8.79 6.12
CA PHE A 304 7.73 8.14 5.26
C PHE A 304 8.63 9.15 4.51
N GLY A 305 8.05 10.22 3.95
CA GLY A 305 8.79 11.25 3.23
C GLY A 305 9.68 12.14 4.12
N ARG A 306 9.36 12.28 5.41
CA ARG A 306 10.20 13.00 6.39
C ARG A 306 11.33 12.12 6.92
N TRP A 307 11.04 10.85 7.21
CA TRP A 307 12.06 9.90 7.63
C TRP A 307 13.07 9.60 6.52
N SER A 308 12.62 9.31 5.29
CA SER A 308 13.51 9.04 4.15
C SER A 308 14.52 10.18 3.91
N ARG A 309 14.11 11.45 4.05
CA ARG A 309 15.04 12.59 3.95
C ARG A 309 16.04 12.65 5.09
N ARG A 310 15.60 12.46 6.34
CA ARG A 310 16.50 12.49 7.51
C ARG A 310 17.50 11.35 7.47
N SER A 311 17.05 10.14 7.16
CA SER A 311 17.87 8.93 7.13
C SER A 311 18.83 8.89 5.92
N PHE A 312 18.41 9.39 4.77
CA PHE A 312 19.29 9.51 3.60
C PHE A 312 20.38 10.58 3.81
N LEU A 313 20.05 11.68 4.49
CA LEU A 313 21.03 12.72 4.86
C LEU A 313 22.05 12.21 5.90
N THR A 314 21.62 11.43 6.89
CA THR A 314 22.56 10.82 7.86
C THR A 314 23.44 9.74 7.24
N CYS A 315 22.94 9.01 6.23
CA CYS A 315 23.73 8.04 5.47
C CYS A 315 24.79 8.72 4.58
N LEU A 316 24.45 9.83 3.91
CA LEU A 316 25.38 10.63 3.10
C LEU A 316 26.48 11.31 3.93
N GLN A 317 26.22 11.64 5.20
CA GLN A 317 27.21 12.25 6.09
C GLN A 317 28.22 11.25 6.69
N ARG A 318 27.98 9.94 6.51
CA ARG A 318 28.87 8.87 7.00
C ARG A 318 29.72 8.24 5.89
N GLY A 319 29.49 8.61 4.64
CA GLY A 319 30.30 8.22 3.47
C GLY A 319 31.36 9.27 3.13
#